data_AF-A0A948P3B0-F1
#
_entry.id   AF-A0A948P3B0-F1
#
_cell.length_a   1.000
_cell.length_b   1.000
_cell.length_c   1.000
_cell.angle_alpha   90.00
_cell.angle_beta   90.00
_cell.angle_gamma   90.00
#
_symmetry.space_group_name_H-M   'P 1'
#
loop_
_entity.id
_entity.type
_entity.pdbx_description
1 polymer ?
#
loop_
_entity_poly.entity_id
_entity_poly.type
_entity_poly.pdbx_seq_one_letter_code
_entity_poly.pdbx_strand_id
1 'polypeptide(L)'
;MPHIIYGDITKGNFQAILASDAHYDYDYPEGLNLDPHSELHKKIVTEVIRRAQASNRVISNRFSSWNEIDRILTTYIEPNSSLNQKSDEKDIKKEKSRKPVSIVFPYSYAILETILTYLVMAFLEEPIFRYEGVSPEDVIGSILLEKVIEVHTNKNKVGLALHTMFRDSLAYGLGIGTPSWKKHIGSKMVAQESGILDYLGKMLGIGPSKMVAEDQLLFEGNSLGTIDPYLWLPDPNVPCDKIQEGEFCGWIDRTSFVKLLNEEAVGPDLFNVRYLRSLTGKKSSLYGEDKSARFEKTGTHTREAG
;
A
#
# COMPACT_ATOMS: atom_id res chain seq x y z
N MET A 1 11.33 -7.56 12.50
CA MET A 1 11.10 -6.14 12.84
C MET A 1 11.63 -5.31 11.68
N PRO A 2 10.80 -4.64 10.88
CA PRO A 2 11.33 -3.78 9.84
C PRO A 2 11.84 -2.49 10.48
N HIS A 3 13.12 -2.19 10.25
CA HIS A 3 13.71 -0.91 10.61
C HIS A 3 13.06 0.19 9.76
N ILE A 4 12.20 1.00 10.38
CA ILE A 4 11.59 2.18 9.76
C ILE A 4 12.61 3.33 9.90
N ILE A 5 13.25 3.70 8.79
CA ILE A 5 14.38 4.65 8.74
C ILE A 5 13.86 6.02 8.31
N TYR A 6 14.10 7.06 9.13
CA TYR A 6 13.62 8.45 9.03
C TYR A 6 14.35 9.26 7.96
N GLY A 7 13.65 10.01 7.10
CA GLY A 7 14.24 10.85 6.03
C GLY A 7 13.52 12.19 5.90
N ASP A 8 14.32 13.24 5.99
CA ASP A 8 13.94 14.64 5.88
C ASP A 8 14.27 15.15 4.45
N ILE A 9 13.45 16.02 3.87
CA ILE A 9 13.74 16.68 2.58
C ILE A 9 14.06 18.17 2.82
N THR A 10 14.44 18.59 4.03
CA THR A 10 15.11 19.88 4.20
C THR A 10 16.55 19.80 3.67
N LYS A 11 16.74 20.13 2.38
CA LYS A 11 18.01 20.46 1.68
C LYS A 11 19.20 19.46 1.75
N GLY A 12 19.26 18.54 2.71
CA GLY A 12 20.43 17.70 3.00
C GLY A 12 20.44 16.33 2.32
N ASN A 13 19.28 15.70 2.07
CA ASN A 13 19.24 14.31 1.57
C ASN A 13 19.42 14.18 0.05
N PHE A 14 18.89 15.12 -0.75
CA PHE A 14 19.23 15.17 -2.18
C PHE A 14 20.71 15.53 -2.36
N GLN A 15 21.24 16.41 -1.51
CA GLN A 15 22.68 16.66 -1.45
C GLN A 15 23.47 15.43 -1.00
N ALA A 16 22.93 14.55 -0.15
CA ALA A 16 23.60 13.32 0.26
C ALA A 16 23.69 12.28 -0.89
N ILE A 17 22.67 12.18 -1.75
CA ILE A 17 22.77 11.37 -2.99
C ILE A 17 23.77 12.01 -3.94
N LEU A 18 23.66 13.32 -4.17
CA LEU A 18 24.59 14.07 -5.03
C LEU A 18 26.04 14.09 -4.51
N ALA A 19 26.23 13.96 -3.19
CA ALA A 19 27.54 13.92 -2.54
C ALA A 19 28.08 12.49 -2.37
N SER A 20 27.26 11.47 -2.64
CA SER A 20 27.77 10.11 -2.78
C SER A 20 28.35 9.96 -4.18
N ASP A 21 29.65 9.71 -4.31
CA ASP A 21 30.35 9.43 -5.59
C ASP A 21 29.92 8.08 -6.23
N ALA A 22 28.78 7.52 -5.79
CA ALA A 22 28.30 6.22 -6.23
C ALA A 22 27.52 6.36 -7.54
N HIS A 23 28.19 6.20 -8.68
CA HIS A 23 27.53 6.05 -9.97
C HIS A 23 27.13 4.60 -10.22
N TYR A 24 25.84 4.38 -10.46
CA TYR A 24 25.31 3.09 -10.90
C TYR A 24 24.93 3.18 -12.37
N ASP A 25 25.38 2.22 -13.15
CA ASP A 25 25.00 2.10 -14.56
C ASP A 25 23.57 1.56 -14.66
N TYR A 26 22.68 2.35 -15.26
CA TYR A 26 21.27 2.08 -15.43
C TYR A 26 20.87 2.31 -16.88
N ASP A 27 20.20 1.33 -17.47
CA ASP A 27 19.55 1.49 -18.77
C ASP A 27 18.22 2.21 -18.57
N TYR A 28 18.23 3.53 -18.76
CA TYR A 28 17.03 4.33 -18.63
C TYR A 28 16.10 4.20 -19.84
N PRO A 29 14.79 4.23 -19.62
CA PRO A 29 13.82 4.16 -20.71
C PRO A 29 14.00 5.31 -21.71
N GLU A 30 13.77 5.01 -22.98
CA GLU A 30 13.78 5.98 -24.09
C GLU A 30 15.14 6.71 -24.29
N GLY A 31 16.23 6.19 -23.72
CA GLY A 31 17.56 6.81 -23.79
C GLY A 31 17.66 8.14 -23.03
N LEU A 32 16.71 8.41 -22.13
CA LEU A 32 16.69 9.63 -21.32
C LEU A 32 17.68 9.52 -20.16
N ASN A 33 18.43 10.59 -19.88
CA ASN A 33 19.30 10.61 -18.70
C ASN A 33 18.49 10.95 -17.43
N LEU A 34 18.02 9.90 -16.75
CA LEU A 34 17.29 9.99 -15.48
C LEU A 34 18.17 9.72 -14.25
N ASP A 35 19.49 9.83 -14.41
CA ASP A 35 20.45 9.74 -13.32
C ASP A 35 20.16 10.82 -12.25
N PRO A 36 20.24 10.51 -10.94
CA PRO A 36 20.01 11.49 -9.87
C PRO A 36 20.81 12.80 -9.99
N HIS A 37 21.98 12.75 -10.62
CA HIS A 37 22.86 13.90 -10.87
C HIS A 37 22.41 14.75 -12.07
N SER A 38 21.59 14.20 -12.97
CA SER A 38 21.06 14.86 -14.17
C SER A 38 20.10 16.01 -13.84
N GLU A 39 20.14 17.08 -14.63
CA GLU A 39 19.19 18.20 -14.52
C GLU A 39 17.76 17.78 -14.85
N LEU A 40 17.57 16.81 -15.74
CA LEU A 40 16.25 16.29 -16.08
C LEU A 40 15.61 15.59 -14.88
N HIS A 41 16.38 14.76 -14.17
CA HIS A 41 15.93 14.10 -12.95
C HIS A 41 15.51 15.12 -11.89
N LYS A 42 16.33 16.14 -11.63
CA LYS A 42 16.04 17.23 -10.68
C LYS A 42 14.72 17.91 -11.01
N LYS A 43 14.49 18.21 -12.29
CA LYS A 43 13.25 18.86 -12.76
C LYS A 43 12.03 17.97 -12.51
N ILE A 44 12.09 16.68 -12.85
CA ILE A 44 10.99 15.74 -12.65
C ILE A 44 10.66 15.59 -11.17
N VAL A 45 11.67 15.34 -10.33
CA VAL A 45 11.48 15.20 -8.88
C VAL A 45 10.89 16.46 -8.26
N THR A 46 11.36 17.64 -8.67
CA THR A 46 10.81 18.92 -8.19
C THR A 46 9.34 19.06 -8.55
N GLU A 47 8.96 18.72 -9.78
CA GLU A 47 7.58 18.79 -10.25
C GLU A 47 6.64 17.79 -9.55
N VAL A 48 7.12 16.57 -9.28
CA VAL A 48 6.38 15.55 -8.52
C VAL A 48 6.18 15.99 -7.07
N ILE A 49 7.25 16.43 -6.40
CA ILE A 49 7.18 16.91 -5.02
C ILE A 49 6.27 18.14 -4.91
N ARG A 50 6.31 19.06 -5.87
CA ARG A 50 5.44 20.24 -5.91
C ARG A 50 3.96 19.85 -5.91
N ARG A 51 3.56 18.91 -6.77
CA ARG A 51 2.18 18.39 -6.84
C ARG A 51 1.77 17.67 -5.56
N ALA A 52 2.66 16.82 -5.05
CA ALA A 52 2.43 16.08 -3.81
C ALA A 52 2.28 17.00 -2.58
N GLN A 53 3.08 18.06 -2.49
CA GLN A 53 2.94 19.09 -1.45
C GLN A 53 1.64 19.89 -1.59
N ALA A 54 1.26 20.27 -2.81
CA ALA A 54 0.02 21.00 -3.07
C ALA A 54 -1.20 20.20 -2.62
N SER A 55 -1.22 18.90 -2.95
CA SER A 55 -2.27 17.98 -2.50
C SER A 55 -2.29 17.80 -0.98
N ASN A 56 -1.13 17.51 -0.38
CA ASN A 56 -1.03 17.27 1.07
C ASN A 56 -1.53 18.47 1.89
N ARG A 57 -1.27 19.71 1.46
CA ARG A 57 -1.76 20.93 2.13
C ARG A 57 -3.29 20.99 2.22
N VAL A 58 -3.99 20.45 1.23
CA VAL A 58 -5.46 20.46 1.19
C VAL A 58 -6.02 19.28 1.99
N ILE A 59 -5.50 18.07 1.77
CA ILE A 59 -5.93 16.86 2.45
C ILE A 59 -5.64 16.92 3.96
N SER A 60 -4.51 17.51 4.37
CA SER A 60 -4.13 17.60 5.79
C SER A 60 -5.14 18.36 6.65
N ASN A 61 -5.97 19.23 6.05
CA ASN A 61 -7.03 19.94 6.76
C ASN A 61 -8.11 18.99 7.31
N ARG A 62 -8.24 17.78 6.75
CA ARG A 62 -9.18 16.75 7.21
C ARG A 62 -8.64 15.88 8.34
N PHE A 63 -7.31 15.85 8.54
CA PHE A 63 -6.68 14.92 9.49
C PHE A 63 -7.17 15.10 10.92
N SER A 64 -7.44 16.34 11.35
CA SER A 64 -8.01 16.59 12.68
C SER A 64 -9.40 15.96 12.86
N SER A 65 -10.25 16.08 11.84
CA SER A 65 -11.59 15.48 11.84
C SER A 65 -11.53 13.96 11.77
N TRP A 66 -10.64 13.39 10.95
CA TRP A 66 -10.47 11.94 10.84
C TRP A 66 -9.89 11.35 12.13
N ASN A 67 -8.99 12.06 12.81
CA ASN A 67 -8.46 11.65 14.11
C ASN A 67 -9.55 11.60 15.18
N GLU A 68 -10.50 12.55 15.15
CA GLU A 68 -11.65 12.51 16.06
C GLU A 68 -12.56 11.32 15.77
N ILE A 69 -12.83 11.04 14.49
CA ILE A 69 -13.56 9.84 14.08
C ILE A 69 -12.85 8.57 14.56
N ASP A 70 -11.52 8.52 14.41
CA ASP A 70 -10.71 7.41 14.89
C ASP A 70 -10.91 7.19 16.39
N ARG A 71 -10.92 8.25 17.20
CA ARG A 71 -11.19 8.20 18.65
C ARG A 71 -12.60 7.74 18.96
N ILE A 72 -13.62 8.24 18.25
CA ILE A 72 -15.02 7.83 18.43
C ILE A 72 -15.21 6.34 18.11
N LEU A 73 -14.51 5.83 17.09
CA LEU A 73 -14.52 4.43 16.70
C LEU A 73 -13.60 3.55 17.57
N THR A 74 -12.99 4.10 18.62
CA THR A 74 -12.10 3.37 19.52
C THR A 74 -12.88 2.78 20.70
N THR A 75 -12.76 1.46 20.90
CA THR A 75 -13.42 0.74 22.00
C THR A 75 -12.66 0.80 23.34
N TYR A 76 -11.36 1.08 23.28
CA TYR A 76 -10.47 1.14 24.44
C TYR A 76 -9.96 2.56 24.66
N ILE A 77 -10.44 3.22 25.71
CA ILE A 77 -9.97 4.54 26.10
C ILE A 77 -8.98 4.38 27.25
N GLU A 78 -7.75 4.88 27.09
CA GLU A 78 -6.80 4.91 28.20
C GLU A 78 -7.33 5.83 29.32
N PRO A 79 -7.19 5.46 30.61
CA PRO A 79 -7.67 6.25 31.76
C PRO A 79 -7.07 7.67 31.86
N ASN A 80 -5.99 7.94 31.12
CA ASN A 80 -5.28 9.22 31.09
C ASN A 80 -5.53 10.04 29.83
N SER A 81 -6.35 9.56 28.89
CA SER A 81 -6.77 10.38 27.75
C SER A 81 -7.62 11.57 28.25
N SER A 82 -7.46 12.72 27.62
CA SER A 82 -8.13 13.98 27.97
C SER A 82 -9.67 13.90 27.87
N LEU A 83 -10.20 12.88 27.19
CA LEU A 83 -11.63 12.58 27.09
C LEU A 83 -12.23 12.17 28.46
N ASN A 84 -11.48 11.46 29.31
CA ASN A 84 -11.92 11.04 30.65
C ASN A 84 -11.84 12.15 31.71
N GLN A 85 -11.37 13.36 31.36
CA GLN A 85 -11.32 14.47 32.34
C GLN A 85 -12.69 15.10 32.62
N LYS A 86 -13.73 14.82 31.81
CA LYS A 86 -15.04 15.51 31.88
C LYS A 86 -16.14 14.76 32.63
N SER A 87 -15.98 13.48 32.96
CA SER A 87 -16.99 12.70 33.69
C SER A 87 -16.35 11.93 34.85
N ASP A 88 -16.58 12.39 36.08
CA ASP A 88 -16.55 11.67 37.37
C ASP A 88 -15.34 10.77 37.77
N GLU A 89 -14.32 10.59 36.92
CA GLU A 89 -13.20 9.67 37.19
C GLU A 89 -12.05 10.29 37.99
N LYS A 90 -12.11 11.59 38.34
CA LYS A 90 -11.09 12.24 39.19
C LYS A 90 -11.00 11.57 40.57
N ASP A 91 -12.07 10.97 41.06
CA ASP A 91 -12.12 10.32 42.36
C ASP A 91 -11.59 8.87 42.33
N ILE A 92 -11.63 8.20 41.17
CA ILE A 92 -11.16 6.80 41.02
C ILE A 92 -9.63 6.74 40.87
N LYS A 93 -8.98 7.84 40.47
CA LYS A 93 -7.53 7.92 40.24
C LYS A 93 -6.67 7.81 41.50
N LYS A 94 -7.23 7.96 42.70
CA LYS A 94 -6.44 7.89 43.94
C LYS A 94 -6.08 6.48 44.40
N GLU A 95 -6.74 5.43 43.88
CA GLU A 95 -6.61 4.11 44.50
C GLU A 95 -6.02 3.00 43.60
N LYS A 96 -6.17 3.01 42.26
CA LYS A 96 -5.71 1.88 41.42
C LYS A 96 -5.20 2.29 40.03
N SER A 97 -3.95 2.77 39.97
CA SER A 97 -3.22 3.14 38.75
C SER A 97 -2.93 2.00 37.74
N ARG A 98 -3.37 0.75 37.97
CA ARG A 98 -3.03 -0.42 37.11
C ARG A 98 -4.24 -1.16 36.53
N LYS A 99 -5.47 -0.66 36.72
CA LYS A 99 -6.66 -1.29 36.13
C LYS A 99 -7.13 -0.45 34.93
N PRO A 100 -7.37 -1.04 33.74
CA PRO A 100 -8.10 -0.34 32.70
C PRO A 100 -9.51 -0.05 33.22
N VAL A 101 -9.92 1.22 33.25
CA VAL A 101 -11.09 1.66 34.05
C VAL A 101 -12.40 1.69 33.26
N SER A 102 -12.42 1.64 31.92
CA SER A 102 -13.69 1.57 31.20
C SER A 102 -13.53 0.97 29.80
N ILE A 103 -14.31 -0.07 29.49
CA ILE A 103 -14.57 -0.52 28.13
C ILE A 103 -15.87 0.16 27.73
N VAL A 104 -15.80 1.19 26.91
CA VAL A 104 -16.99 1.83 26.33
C VAL A 104 -17.15 1.23 24.94
N PHE A 105 -18.23 0.47 24.72
CA PHE A 105 -18.60 0.06 23.36
C PHE A 105 -19.28 1.24 22.66
N PRO A 106 -18.65 1.87 21.65
CA PRO A 106 -19.25 3.02 21.01
C PRO A 106 -20.42 2.56 20.14
N TYR A 107 -21.63 3.11 20.34
CA TYR A 107 -22.77 2.83 19.47
C TYR A 107 -22.45 3.13 17.99
N SER A 108 -21.64 4.16 17.73
CA SER A 108 -21.17 4.51 16.39
C SER A 108 -20.35 3.40 15.73
N TYR A 109 -19.53 2.68 16.49
CA TYR A 109 -18.78 1.53 16.00
C TYR A 109 -19.73 0.39 15.60
N ALA A 110 -20.71 0.07 16.46
CA ALA A 110 -21.70 -0.97 16.16
C ALA A 110 -22.55 -0.65 14.92
N ILE A 111 -22.94 0.62 14.74
CA ILE A 111 -23.67 1.08 13.55
C ILE A 111 -22.79 0.94 12.29
N LEU A 112 -21.52 1.37 12.35
CA LEU A 112 -20.59 1.25 11.23
C LEU A 112 -20.41 -0.21 10.81
N GLU A 113 -20.18 -1.12 11.76
CA GLU A 113 -20.04 -2.55 11.50
C GLU A 113 -21.31 -3.17 10.91
N THR A 114 -22.49 -2.73 11.37
CA THR A 114 -23.77 -3.20 10.82
C THR A 114 -23.93 -2.79 9.36
N ILE A 115 -23.65 -1.52 9.03
CA ILE A 115 -23.72 -1.02 7.65
C ILE A 115 -22.66 -1.69 6.78
N LEU A 116 -21.43 -1.84 7.29
CA LEU A 116 -20.34 -2.52 6.59
C LEU A 116 -20.69 -3.98 6.28
N THR A 117 -21.28 -4.69 7.25
CA THR A 117 -21.76 -6.07 7.06
C THR A 117 -22.80 -6.12 5.94
N TYR A 118 -23.74 -5.19 5.92
CA TYR A 118 -24.73 -5.09 4.83
C TYR A 118 -24.07 -4.84 3.47
N LEU A 119 -23.12 -3.90 3.38
CA LEU A 119 -22.39 -3.63 2.13
C LEU A 119 -21.61 -4.84 1.65
N VAL A 120 -20.93 -5.54 2.56
CA VAL A 120 -20.18 -6.76 2.25
C VAL A 120 -21.11 -7.85 1.74
N MET A 121 -22.25 -8.07 2.40
CA MET A 121 -23.24 -9.06 1.96
C MET A 121 -23.85 -8.72 0.60
N ALA A 122 -24.11 -7.43 0.33
CA ALA A 122 -24.73 -7.01 -0.92
C ALA A 122 -23.77 -7.00 -2.12
N PHE A 123 -22.49 -6.64 -1.90
CA PHE A 123 -21.54 -6.37 -2.98
C PHE A 123 -20.43 -7.41 -3.14
N LEU A 124 -20.16 -8.26 -2.15
CA LEU A 124 -19.10 -9.28 -2.23
C LEU A 124 -19.64 -10.69 -2.52
N GLU A 125 -20.83 -10.80 -3.09
CA GLU A 125 -21.33 -12.06 -3.65
C GLU A 125 -20.52 -12.45 -4.89
N GLU A 126 -20.21 -13.74 -5.06
CA GLU A 126 -19.54 -14.22 -6.27
C GLU A 126 -20.52 -14.30 -7.46
N PRO A 127 -20.17 -13.80 -8.65
CA PRO A 127 -18.98 -13.02 -8.98
C PRO A 127 -19.11 -11.56 -8.52
N ILE A 128 -18.05 -11.01 -7.91
CA ILE A 128 -18.04 -9.67 -7.31
C ILE A 128 -18.28 -8.58 -8.38
N PHE A 129 -17.69 -8.74 -9.56
CA PHE A 129 -17.91 -7.86 -10.70
C PHE A 129 -18.73 -8.61 -11.73
N ARG A 130 -19.95 -8.11 -11.97
CA ARG A 130 -20.88 -8.67 -12.97
C ARG A 130 -20.73 -7.90 -14.27
N TYR A 131 -20.58 -8.61 -15.39
CA TYR A 131 -20.39 -8.01 -16.70
C TYR A 131 -21.56 -8.34 -17.63
N GLU A 132 -22.19 -7.30 -18.18
CA GLU A 132 -23.26 -7.43 -19.16
C GLU A 132 -22.76 -7.01 -20.54
N GLY A 133 -23.11 -7.79 -21.56
CA GLY A 133 -22.84 -7.43 -22.96
C GLY A 133 -23.71 -6.25 -23.38
N VAL A 134 -23.13 -5.31 -24.12
CA VAL A 134 -23.87 -4.16 -24.67
C VAL A 134 -24.77 -4.59 -25.83
N SER A 135 -24.30 -5.53 -26.63
CA SER A 135 -25.02 -6.10 -27.77
C SER A 135 -25.21 -7.62 -27.65
N PRO A 136 -26.19 -8.23 -28.36
CA PRO A 136 -26.44 -9.68 -28.31
C PRO A 136 -25.23 -10.55 -28.67
N GLU A 137 -24.34 -10.07 -29.53
CA GLU A 137 -23.10 -10.74 -29.93
C GLU A 137 -22.05 -10.80 -28.81
N ASP A 138 -22.09 -9.87 -27.85
CA ASP A 138 -21.08 -9.75 -26.80
C ASP A 138 -21.38 -10.61 -25.57
N VAL A 139 -22.56 -11.24 -25.49
CA VAL A 139 -23.02 -11.99 -24.31
C VAL A 139 -22.07 -13.12 -23.93
N ILE A 140 -21.55 -13.86 -24.91
CA ILE A 140 -20.59 -14.94 -24.65
C ILE A 140 -19.26 -14.34 -24.16
N GLY A 141 -18.84 -13.23 -24.76
CA GLY A 141 -17.62 -12.51 -24.37
C GLY A 141 -17.68 -11.98 -22.94
N SER A 142 -18.83 -11.40 -22.53
CA SER A 142 -19.03 -10.87 -21.18
C SER A 142 -19.00 -11.99 -20.13
N ILE A 143 -19.61 -13.15 -20.41
CA ILE A 143 -19.56 -14.32 -19.51
C ILE A 143 -18.13 -14.83 -19.35
N LEU A 144 -17.36 -14.93 -20.45
CA LEU A 144 -15.97 -15.37 -20.39
C LEU A 144 -15.09 -14.38 -19.62
N LEU A 145 -15.28 -13.07 -19.85
CA LEU A 145 -14.59 -12.02 -19.12
C LEU A 145 -14.90 -12.09 -17.62
N GLU A 146 -16.17 -12.26 -17.25
CA GLU A 146 -16.60 -12.40 -15.86
C GLU A 146 -15.87 -13.56 -15.17
N LYS A 147 -15.76 -14.73 -15.82
CA LYS A 147 -15.03 -15.88 -15.27
C LYS A 147 -13.52 -15.63 -15.12
N VAL A 148 -12.90 -14.89 -16.05
CA VAL A 148 -11.49 -14.51 -15.92
C VAL A 148 -11.29 -13.57 -14.73
N ILE A 149 -12.15 -12.55 -14.61
CA ILE A 149 -12.09 -11.58 -13.52
C ILE A 149 -12.40 -12.22 -12.16
N GLU A 150 -13.32 -13.19 -12.11
CA GLU A 150 -13.62 -13.98 -10.92
C GLU A 150 -12.37 -14.72 -10.41
N VAL A 151 -11.61 -15.37 -11.30
CA VAL A 151 -10.33 -16.01 -10.96
C VAL A 151 -9.33 -14.99 -10.42
N HIS A 152 -9.20 -13.82 -11.05
CA HIS A 152 -8.31 -12.76 -10.59
C HIS A 152 -8.69 -12.24 -9.19
N THR A 153 -9.98 -12.01 -8.99
CA THR A 153 -10.58 -11.51 -7.74
C THR A 153 -10.29 -12.46 -6.58
N ASN A 154 -10.46 -13.78 -6.82
CA ASN A 154 -10.23 -14.81 -5.81
C ASN A 154 -8.74 -15.02 -5.53
N LYS A 155 -7.88 -15.02 -6.55
CA LYS A 155 -6.42 -15.15 -6.36
C LYS A 155 -5.81 -13.96 -5.64
N ASN A 156 -6.24 -12.74 -5.98
CA ASN A 156 -5.71 -11.50 -5.40
C ASN A 156 -6.46 -11.02 -4.15
N LYS A 157 -7.45 -11.79 -3.66
CA LYS A 157 -8.24 -11.47 -2.46
C LYS A 157 -8.88 -10.08 -2.51
N VAL A 158 -9.41 -9.71 -3.67
CA VAL A 158 -9.97 -8.37 -3.92
C VAL A 158 -11.11 -8.02 -2.95
N GLY A 159 -11.88 -9.01 -2.48
CA GLY A 159 -12.91 -8.79 -1.46
C GLY A 159 -12.39 -8.14 -0.18
N LEU A 160 -11.16 -8.44 0.26
CA LEU A 160 -10.55 -7.79 1.43
C LEU A 160 -10.24 -6.31 1.18
N ALA A 161 -9.80 -5.99 -0.04
CA ALA A 161 -9.55 -4.61 -0.45
C ALA A 161 -10.87 -3.83 -0.51
N LEU A 162 -11.92 -4.39 -1.12
CA LEU A 162 -13.25 -3.76 -1.16
C LEU A 162 -13.85 -3.58 0.24
N HIS A 163 -13.72 -4.56 1.13
CA HIS A 163 -14.12 -4.43 2.53
C HIS A 163 -13.43 -3.23 3.21
N THR A 164 -12.11 -3.12 3.05
CA THR A 164 -11.33 -2.02 3.64
C THR A 164 -11.73 -0.67 3.03
N MET A 165 -11.95 -0.63 1.71
CA MET A 165 -12.43 0.55 0.99
C MET A 165 -13.80 1.01 1.51
N PHE A 166 -14.77 0.10 1.67
CA PHE A 166 -16.08 0.44 2.23
C PHE A 166 -15.99 0.93 3.67
N ARG A 167 -15.17 0.27 4.49
CA ARG A 167 -14.93 0.70 5.88
C ARG A 167 -14.38 2.12 5.94
N ASP A 168 -13.37 2.43 5.14
CA ASP A 168 -12.76 3.75 5.09
C ASP A 168 -13.72 4.80 4.51
N SER A 169 -14.55 4.41 3.54
CA SER A 169 -15.63 5.27 3.01
C SER A 169 -16.66 5.63 4.07
N LEU A 170 -17.06 4.68 4.93
CA LEU A 170 -18.02 4.92 6.01
C LEU A 170 -17.40 5.75 7.15
N ALA A 171 -16.13 5.54 7.46
CA ALA A 171 -15.44 6.26 8.52
C ALA A 171 -15.08 7.69 8.10
N TYR A 172 -14.39 7.85 6.97
CA TYR A 172 -13.73 9.10 6.59
C TYR A 172 -14.46 9.85 5.46
N GLY A 173 -15.51 9.26 4.89
CA GLY A 173 -16.24 9.77 3.74
C GLY A 173 -15.59 9.45 2.40
N LEU A 174 -14.48 8.70 2.39
CA LEU A 174 -13.76 8.28 1.20
C LEU A 174 -13.04 6.95 1.41
N GLY A 175 -13.21 6.05 0.44
CA GLY A 175 -12.49 4.79 0.37
C GLY A 175 -11.77 4.71 -0.97
N ILE A 176 -10.44 4.63 -0.93
CA ILE A 176 -9.62 4.62 -2.15
C ILE A 176 -9.15 3.19 -2.45
N GLY A 177 -9.54 2.70 -3.62
CA GLY A 177 -9.04 1.46 -4.22
C GLY A 177 -8.20 1.75 -5.46
N THR A 178 -7.05 1.10 -5.60
CA THR A 178 -6.18 1.18 -6.78
C THR A 178 -6.15 -0.15 -7.53
N PRO A 179 -6.73 -0.21 -8.74
CA PRO A 179 -6.52 -1.35 -9.61
C PRO A 179 -5.05 -1.35 -10.06
N SER A 180 -4.41 -2.51 -9.99
CA SER A 180 -3.01 -2.73 -10.37
C SER A 180 -2.85 -4.08 -11.05
N TRP A 181 -1.86 -4.21 -11.92
CA TRP A 181 -1.47 -5.51 -12.45
C TRP A 181 -0.41 -6.13 -11.54
N LYS A 182 -0.63 -7.35 -11.05
CA LYS A 182 0.35 -8.06 -10.22
C LYS A 182 0.83 -9.32 -10.91
N LYS A 183 2.14 -9.55 -10.81
CA LYS A 183 2.82 -10.77 -11.24
C LYS A 183 3.33 -11.51 -10.00
N HIS A 184 2.98 -12.78 -9.89
CA HIS A 184 3.48 -13.69 -8.87
C HIS A 184 4.49 -14.63 -9.50
N ILE A 185 5.76 -14.41 -9.16
CA ILE A 185 6.86 -15.30 -9.55
C ILE A 185 7.12 -16.24 -8.38
N GLY A 186 7.32 -17.52 -8.69
CA GLY A 186 7.75 -18.49 -7.71
C GLY A 186 8.66 -19.53 -8.33
N SER A 187 9.54 -20.09 -7.52
CA SER A 187 10.50 -21.08 -7.98
C SER A 187 9.81 -22.42 -8.15
N LYS A 188 9.91 -22.99 -9.35
CA LYS A 188 9.45 -24.34 -9.67
C LYS A 188 10.66 -25.21 -9.93
N MET A 189 10.69 -26.40 -9.35
CA MET A 189 11.74 -27.38 -9.64
C MET A 189 11.46 -27.95 -11.03
N VAL A 190 12.31 -27.62 -11.99
CA VAL A 190 12.25 -28.16 -13.35
C VAL A 190 13.41 -29.14 -13.53
N ALA A 191 13.11 -30.31 -14.09
CA ALA A 191 14.12 -31.28 -14.48
C ALA A 191 14.88 -30.73 -15.71
N GLN A 192 16.12 -30.31 -15.52
CA GLN A 192 16.96 -29.85 -16.62
C GLN A 192 17.74 -31.03 -17.20
N GLU A 193 17.42 -31.44 -18.43
CA GLU A 193 18.17 -32.49 -19.13
C GLU A 193 19.56 -31.95 -19.50
N SER A 194 20.60 -32.55 -18.92
CA SER A 194 21.98 -32.08 -19.10
C SER A 194 22.78 -33.03 -20.01
N GLY A 195 22.71 -32.77 -21.31
CA GLY A 195 23.70 -33.26 -22.30
C GLY A 195 23.76 -34.77 -22.55
N ILE A 196 24.70 -35.15 -23.42
CA ILE A 196 24.86 -36.50 -24.02
C ILE A 196 25.01 -37.63 -22.98
N LEU A 197 25.52 -37.32 -21.79
CA LEU A 197 25.66 -38.26 -20.66
C LEU A 197 24.31 -38.65 -20.03
N ASP A 198 23.34 -37.74 -19.98
CA ASP A 198 21.99 -37.98 -19.43
C ASP A 198 21.16 -38.89 -20.35
N TYR A 199 21.40 -38.79 -21.67
CA TYR A 199 20.76 -39.66 -22.67
C TYR A 199 21.24 -41.11 -22.56
N LEU A 200 22.53 -41.32 -22.29
CA LEU A 200 23.12 -42.64 -22.05
C LEU A 200 22.65 -43.23 -20.70
N GLY A 201 22.48 -42.38 -19.67
CA GLY A 201 21.91 -42.76 -18.37
C GLY A 201 20.44 -43.17 -18.43
N LYS A 202 19.62 -42.45 -19.21
CA LYS A 202 18.21 -42.82 -19.49
C LYS A 202 18.07 -44.16 -20.22
N MET A 203 18.99 -44.48 -21.14
CA MET A 203 19.00 -45.77 -21.85
C MET A 203 19.37 -46.96 -20.95
N LEU A 204 20.12 -46.71 -19.87
CA LEU A 204 20.59 -47.71 -18.89
C LEU A 204 19.75 -47.75 -17.59
N GLY A 205 18.68 -46.96 -17.49
CA GLY A 205 17.79 -46.94 -16.32
C GLY A 205 18.38 -46.30 -15.06
N ILE A 206 19.49 -45.55 -15.17
CA ILE A 206 20.16 -44.86 -14.06
C ILE A 206 19.89 -43.37 -14.23
N GLY A 207 18.91 -42.84 -13.49
CA GLY A 207 18.52 -41.44 -13.56
C GLY A 207 19.38 -40.55 -12.66
N PRO A 208 19.83 -39.40 -13.17
CA PRO A 208 19.71 -38.18 -12.39
C PRO A 208 19.30 -37.01 -13.27
N SER A 209 17.99 -36.80 -13.44
CA SER A 209 17.50 -35.49 -13.88
C SER A 209 17.83 -34.47 -12.80
N LYS A 210 18.81 -33.59 -13.04
CA LYS A 210 19.15 -32.51 -12.12
C LYS A 210 17.95 -31.58 -12.03
N MET A 211 17.29 -31.57 -10.87
CA MET A 211 16.21 -30.64 -10.57
C MET A 211 16.83 -29.28 -10.28
N VAL A 212 16.57 -28.30 -11.13
CA VAL A 212 17.01 -26.91 -10.93
C VAL A 212 15.79 -26.09 -10.55
N ALA A 213 15.93 -25.23 -9.53
CA ALA A 213 14.91 -24.26 -9.18
C ALA A 213 14.97 -23.14 -10.22
N GLU A 214 13.94 -23.03 -11.06
CA GLU A 214 13.78 -21.95 -12.02
C GLU A 214 12.61 -21.07 -11.59
N ASP A 215 12.81 -19.76 -11.62
CA ASP A 215 11.76 -18.79 -11.28
C ASP A 215 10.77 -18.69 -12.46
N GLN A 216 9.53 -19.12 -12.24
CA GLN A 216 8.48 -19.11 -13.25
C GLN A 216 7.32 -18.20 -12.81
N LEU A 217 6.66 -17.56 -13.77
CA LEU A 217 5.41 -16.83 -13.55
C LEU A 217 4.31 -17.82 -13.15
N LEU A 218 3.88 -17.78 -11.90
CA LEU A 218 2.80 -18.63 -11.37
C LEU A 218 1.42 -18.05 -11.71
N PHE A 219 1.30 -16.73 -11.68
CA PHE A 219 0.06 -16.03 -11.93
C PHE A 219 0.34 -14.57 -12.31
N GLU A 220 -0.43 -14.04 -13.24
CA GLU A 220 -0.55 -12.61 -13.48
C GLU A 220 -2.02 -12.22 -13.62
N GLY A 221 -2.37 -11.03 -13.14
CA GLY A 221 -3.73 -10.56 -13.27
C GLY A 221 -4.04 -9.29 -12.49
N ASN A 222 -5.30 -8.88 -12.59
CA ASN A 222 -5.82 -7.68 -11.94
C ASN A 222 -5.90 -7.85 -10.42
N SER A 223 -5.34 -6.89 -9.71
CA SER A 223 -5.32 -6.78 -8.26
C SER A 223 -5.97 -5.46 -7.85
N LEU A 224 -6.59 -5.42 -6.68
CA LEU A 224 -7.05 -4.20 -6.04
C LEU A 224 -6.26 -3.98 -4.75
N GLY A 225 -5.56 -2.86 -4.65
CA GLY A 225 -4.95 -2.39 -3.41
C GLY A 225 -5.81 -1.31 -2.77
N THR A 226 -5.75 -1.17 -1.44
CA THR A 226 -6.33 -0.01 -0.76
C THR A 226 -5.26 0.99 -0.38
N ILE A 227 -5.62 2.27 -0.43
CA ILE A 227 -4.76 3.36 0.01
C ILE A 227 -5.35 3.92 1.30
N ASP A 228 -4.49 4.11 2.29
CA ASP A 228 -4.86 4.83 3.51
C ASP A 228 -5.24 6.28 3.15
N PRO A 229 -6.44 6.77 3.52
CA PRO A 229 -6.86 8.15 3.28
C PRO A 229 -5.84 9.22 3.68
N TYR A 230 -5.07 8.99 4.75
CA TYR A 230 -4.02 9.92 5.21
C TYR A 230 -2.81 10.01 4.28
N LEU A 231 -2.66 9.03 3.37
CA LEU A 231 -1.55 8.92 2.42
C LEU A 231 -1.97 9.20 0.99
N TRP A 232 -3.25 9.50 0.75
CA TRP A 232 -3.78 9.79 -0.57
C TRP A 232 -3.51 11.24 -0.98
N LEU A 233 -3.05 11.44 -2.22
CA LEU A 233 -2.60 12.73 -2.75
C LEU A 233 -3.29 13.04 -4.10
N PRO A 234 -4.60 13.38 -4.11
CA PRO A 234 -5.31 13.78 -5.31
C PRO A 234 -4.95 15.19 -5.78
N ASP A 235 -5.22 15.51 -7.05
CA ASP A 235 -5.23 16.89 -7.52
C ASP A 235 -6.29 17.71 -6.77
N PRO A 236 -5.90 18.77 -6.02
CA PRO A 236 -6.85 19.59 -5.27
C PRO A 236 -7.76 20.45 -6.15
N ASN A 237 -7.48 20.59 -7.45
CA ASN A 237 -8.31 21.39 -8.36
C ASN A 237 -9.59 20.67 -8.80
N VAL A 238 -9.70 19.37 -8.53
CA VAL A 238 -10.79 18.53 -8.99
C VAL A 238 -11.50 17.87 -7.80
N PRO A 239 -12.84 17.78 -7.82
CA PRO A 239 -13.59 17.05 -6.81
C PRO A 239 -13.15 15.58 -6.67
N CYS A 240 -13.27 15.02 -5.47
CA CYS A 240 -12.78 13.67 -5.17
C CYS A 240 -13.54 12.54 -5.89
N ASP A 241 -14.72 12.81 -6.44
CA ASP A 241 -15.48 11.88 -7.29
C ASP A 241 -15.01 11.87 -8.74
N LYS A 242 -14.32 12.94 -9.19
CA LYS A 242 -13.88 13.16 -10.58
C LYS A 242 -12.38 12.98 -10.76
N ILE A 243 -11.79 12.00 -10.09
CA ILE A 243 -10.33 11.81 -10.04
C ILE A 243 -9.65 11.72 -11.42
N GLN A 244 -10.37 11.27 -12.47
CA GLN A 244 -9.82 11.17 -13.82
C GLN A 244 -9.76 12.51 -14.57
N GLU A 245 -10.44 13.55 -14.08
CA GLU A 245 -10.36 14.91 -14.65
C GLU A 245 -9.15 15.69 -14.09
N GLY A 246 -8.49 15.16 -13.05
CA GLY A 246 -7.30 15.78 -12.43
C GLY A 246 -6.03 15.63 -13.27
N GLU A 247 -5.10 16.58 -13.11
CA GLU A 247 -3.79 16.52 -13.74
C GLU A 247 -2.93 15.37 -13.14
N PHE A 248 -3.17 15.05 -11.88
CA PHE A 248 -2.45 14.00 -11.17
C PHE A 248 -3.30 13.33 -10.09
N CYS A 249 -2.97 12.08 -9.77
CA CYS A 249 -3.47 11.39 -8.59
C CYS A 249 -2.35 10.50 -8.08
N GLY A 250 -1.90 10.74 -6.85
CA GLY A 250 -0.79 10.02 -6.24
C GLY A 250 -1.14 9.51 -4.85
N TRP A 251 -0.22 8.76 -4.27
CA TRP A 251 -0.28 8.35 -2.88
C TRP A 251 1.13 8.03 -2.38
N ILE A 252 1.25 7.91 -1.06
CA ILE A 252 2.49 7.50 -0.40
C ILE A 252 2.33 6.04 0.00
N ASP A 253 3.23 5.18 -0.48
CA ASP A 253 3.30 3.78 -0.05
C ASP A 253 4.50 3.53 0.88
N ARG A 254 4.30 2.68 1.88
CA ARG A 254 5.33 2.26 2.83
C ARG A 254 5.84 0.89 2.43
N THR A 255 7.05 0.84 1.88
CA THR A 255 7.67 -0.40 1.43
C THR A 255 9.05 -0.59 2.03
N SER A 256 9.58 -1.81 1.91
CA SER A 256 10.92 -2.15 2.34
C SER A 256 11.92 -1.97 1.20
N PHE A 257 13.15 -1.59 1.53
CA PHE A 257 14.23 -1.44 0.55
C PHE A 257 14.49 -2.74 -0.24
N VAL A 258 14.44 -3.91 0.43
CA VAL A 258 14.64 -5.22 -0.22
C VAL A 258 13.54 -5.50 -1.23
N LYS A 259 12.29 -5.15 -0.91
CA LYS A 259 11.16 -5.30 -1.84
C LYS A 259 11.35 -4.44 -3.08
N LEU A 260 11.76 -3.18 -2.92
CA LEU A 260 12.04 -2.29 -4.05
C LEU A 260 13.18 -2.81 -4.94
N LEU A 261 14.25 -3.37 -4.35
CA LEU A 261 15.35 -3.96 -5.12
C LEU A 261 14.89 -5.19 -5.92
N ASN A 262 14.03 -6.02 -5.34
CA ASN A 262 13.46 -7.16 -6.03
C ASN A 262 12.54 -6.72 -7.18
N GLU A 263 11.73 -5.67 -6.97
CA GLU A 263 10.85 -5.13 -8.01
C GLU A 263 11.65 -4.50 -9.16
N GLU A 264 12.72 -3.74 -8.86
CA GLU A 264 13.67 -3.23 -9.86
C GLU A 264 14.37 -4.35 -10.65
N ALA A 265 14.68 -5.48 -10.00
CA ALA A 265 15.32 -6.60 -10.67
C ALA A 265 14.37 -7.38 -11.61
N VAL A 266 13.06 -7.37 -11.31
CA VAL A 266 12.05 -8.15 -12.03
C VAL A 266 11.40 -7.36 -13.17
N GLY A 267 11.29 -6.04 -13.04
CA GLY A 267 10.54 -5.22 -14.00
C GLY A 267 11.17 -3.85 -14.29
N PRO A 268 10.87 -3.27 -15.46
CA PRO A 268 11.38 -1.96 -15.87
C PRO A 268 10.66 -0.78 -15.19
N ASP A 269 9.61 -1.05 -14.38
CA ASP A 269 8.73 -0.03 -13.82
C ASP A 269 9.40 0.82 -12.73
N LEU A 270 10.49 0.32 -12.13
CA LEU A 270 11.26 1.01 -11.10
C LEU A 270 12.74 1.10 -11.52
N PHE A 271 13.34 2.25 -11.25
CA PHE A 271 14.76 2.51 -11.49
C PHE A 271 15.34 3.36 -10.36
N ASN A 272 16.67 3.47 -10.32
CA ASN A 272 17.41 4.23 -9.30
C ASN A 272 17.22 3.75 -7.84
N VAL A 273 16.76 2.53 -7.60
CA VAL A 273 16.57 2.01 -6.25
C VAL A 273 17.91 1.84 -5.52
N ARG A 274 18.99 1.48 -6.24
CA ARG A 274 20.34 1.30 -5.66
C ARG A 274 20.87 2.57 -4.99
N TYR A 275 20.50 3.75 -5.50
CA TYR A 275 20.86 5.04 -4.90
C TYR A 275 20.22 5.23 -3.51
N LEU A 276 19.11 4.56 -3.20
CA LEU A 276 18.48 4.63 -1.87
C LEU A 276 19.33 3.94 -0.77
N ARG A 277 20.38 3.21 -1.14
CA ARG A 277 21.29 2.59 -0.17
C ARG A 277 22.16 3.62 0.55
N SER A 278 22.60 4.67 -0.14
CA SER A 278 23.47 5.71 0.40
C SER A 278 22.73 6.74 1.26
N LEU A 279 21.40 6.76 1.19
CA LEU A 279 20.56 7.61 2.02
C LEU A 279 20.65 7.23 3.51
N THR A 280 21.12 8.18 4.32
CA THR A 280 21.07 8.12 5.79
C THR A 280 19.63 8.19 6.31
N GLY A 281 18.72 8.81 5.55
CA GLY A 281 17.31 8.88 5.88
C GLY A 281 16.34 8.50 4.77
N LYS A 282 15.35 7.65 5.08
CA LYS A 282 14.50 6.95 4.09
C LYS A 282 12.98 7.17 4.26
N LYS A 283 12.56 8.23 4.95
CA LYS A 283 11.17 8.74 4.89
C LYS A 283 11.04 9.89 3.89
N SER A 284 9.80 10.16 3.52
CA SER A 284 9.42 11.32 2.73
C SER A 284 9.17 12.52 3.63
N SER A 285 9.49 13.74 3.18
CA SER A 285 9.13 14.98 3.92
C SER A 285 7.62 15.18 4.04
N LEU A 286 6.85 14.51 3.19
CA LEU A 286 5.39 14.56 3.22
C LEU A 286 4.81 13.67 4.33
N TYR A 287 5.60 12.69 4.81
CA TYR A 287 5.20 11.72 5.81
C TYR A 287 6.35 11.47 6.80
N GLY A 288 6.57 12.43 7.71
CA GLY A 288 7.56 12.29 8.78
C GLY A 288 7.09 11.35 9.89
N GLU A 289 5.83 11.50 10.30
CA GLU A 289 5.18 10.74 11.37
C GLU A 289 3.77 10.35 10.95
N ASP A 290 3.28 9.23 11.50
CA ASP A 290 1.91 8.81 11.32
C ASP A 290 0.98 9.88 11.90
N LYS A 291 0.18 10.51 11.03
CA LYS A 291 -0.77 11.56 11.42
C LYS A 291 -2.09 11.00 11.92
N SER A 292 -2.30 9.69 11.80
CA SER A 292 -3.51 9.02 12.28
C SER A 292 -3.46 8.80 13.79
N ALA A 293 -4.57 9.02 14.48
CA ALA A 293 -4.73 8.71 15.91
C ALA A 293 -4.99 7.20 16.15
N ARG A 294 -4.76 6.34 15.15
CA ARG A 294 -5.07 4.91 15.22
C ARG A 294 -4.20 4.17 16.23
N PHE A 295 -3.00 4.66 16.53
CA PHE A 295 -2.13 4.09 17.57
C PHE A 295 -2.70 4.26 18.97
N GLU A 296 -3.55 5.28 19.20
CA GLU A 296 -4.26 5.45 20.48
C GLU A 296 -5.21 4.27 20.76
N LYS A 297 -5.62 3.52 19.71
CA LYS A 297 -6.55 2.37 19.81
C LYS A 297 -5.96 1.16 20.51
N THR A 298 -4.65 0.92 20.36
CA THR A 298 -4.03 -0.33 20.77
C THR A 298 -3.43 -0.27 22.18
N GLY A 299 -3.61 0.85 22.91
CA GLY A 299 -3.05 1.04 24.26
C GLY A 299 -1.53 0.84 24.33
N THR A 300 -0.87 0.87 23.16
CA THR A 300 0.54 0.58 22.99
C THR A 300 1.17 1.87 22.53
N HIS A 301 1.60 2.67 23.51
CA HIS A 301 2.65 3.65 23.31
C HIS A 301 3.85 2.88 22.76
N THR A 302 4.01 2.86 21.44
CA THR A 302 5.31 2.56 20.86
C THR A 302 6.18 3.71 21.30
N ARG A 303 6.97 3.47 22.36
CA ARG A 303 8.07 4.34 22.76
C ARG A 303 8.75 4.79 21.47
N GLU A 304 8.76 6.10 21.25
CA GLU A 304 9.66 6.73 20.31
C GLU A 304 11.04 6.13 20.57
N ALA A 305 11.44 5.22 19.67
CA ALA A 305 12.79 4.70 19.64
C ALA A 305 13.60 5.81 18.98
N GLY A 306 14.43 6.46 19.79
CA GLY A 306 15.49 7.35 19.32
C GLY A 306 16.49 6.64 18.42
#